data_AF-A0A1C7PB07-F1
#
_entry.id   AF-A0A1C7PB07-F1
#
_cell.length_a   1.000
_cell.length_b   1.000
_cell.length_c   1.000
_cell.angle_alpha   90.00
_cell.angle_beta   90.00
_cell.angle_gamma   90.00
#
_symmetry.space_group_name_H-M   'P 1'
#
loop_
_entity.id
_entity.type
_entity.pdbx_description
1 polymer ?
#
loop_
_entity_poly.entity_id
_entity_poly.type
_entity_poly.pdbx_seq_one_letter_code
_entity_poly.pdbx_strand_id
1 'polypeptide(L)'
;MIKSNNETKAISGISKIIGFIIVIGMFIGIVYAIYKFIFFTIETLPTLNAVVIVALITGALSIVGIVISKIFESRQVTKRYLYEKKEIPYTDIIQMIYKLPLYVNEKQVDDEEMINDMREMSKKISIWGSDAVIKKWHEFIKETHTNSNQSMFKLEEVILEIRKDLGQRNKKLERGDMLRFFVNDLDAHMEKESNC
;
A
#
# COMPACT_ATOMS: atom_id res chain seq x y z
N MET A 1 6.86 -29.00 -43.15
CA MET A 1 7.52 -27.94 -42.33
C MET A 1 7.12 -27.92 -40.85
N ILE A 2 6.03 -28.58 -40.42
CA ILE A 2 5.48 -28.48 -39.04
C ILE A 2 6.22 -29.36 -38.00
N LYS A 3 6.86 -30.46 -38.42
CA LYS A 3 7.46 -31.44 -37.50
C LYS A 3 8.72 -30.93 -36.76
N SER A 4 9.55 -30.12 -37.42
CA SER A 4 10.81 -29.62 -36.85
C SER A 4 10.62 -28.59 -35.71
N ASN A 5 9.49 -27.86 -35.68
CA ASN A 5 9.25 -26.82 -34.67
C ASN A 5 8.75 -27.37 -33.33
N ASN A 6 8.27 -28.62 -33.30
CA ASN A 6 7.79 -29.26 -32.07
C ASN A 6 8.94 -29.96 -31.32
N GLU A 7 9.89 -30.54 -32.05
CA GLU A 7 11.09 -31.18 -31.49
C GLU A 7 12.05 -30.15 -30.87
N THR A 8 12.23 -28.98 -31.49
CA THR A 8 13.04 -27.89 -30.92
C THR A 8 12.43 -27.29 -29.64
N LYS A 9 11.08 -27.20 -29.58
CA LYS A 9 10.36 -26.79 -28.37
C LYS A 9 10.46 -27.84 -27.25
N ALA A 10 10.43 -29.12 -27.58
CA ALA A 10 10.62 -30.20 -26.62
C ALA A 10 12.04 -30.21 -26.02
N ILE A 11 13.07 -30.03 -26.86
CA ILE A 11 14.47 -29.96 -26.42
C ILE A 11 14.73 -28.72 -25.54
N SER A 12 14.12 -27.57 -25.89
CA SER A 12 14.14 -26.35 -25.08
C SER A 12 13.43 -26.49 -23.72
N GLY A 13 12.39 -27.32 -23.65
CA GLY A 13 11.70 -27.63 -22.39
C GLY A 13 12.55 -28.50 -21.45
N ILE A 14 13.22 -29.51 -22.00
CA ILE A 14 14.04 -30.45 -21.23
C ILE A 14 15.27 -29.75 -20.61
N SER A 15 15.93 -28.85 -21.36
CA SER A 15 17.10 -28.12 -20.84
C SER A 15 16.76 -27.19 -19.65
N LYS A 16 15.56 -26.59 -19.65
CA LYS A 16 15.07 -25.78 -18.54
C LYS A 16 14.78 -26.62 -17.28
N ILE A 17 14.24 -27.83 -17.45
CA ILE A 17 13.97 -28.74 -16.33
C ILE A 17 15.29 -29.20 -15.69
N ILE A 18 16.29 -29.56 -16.50
CA ILE A 18 17.62 -29.94 -16.01
C ILE A 18 18.26 -28.78 -15.25
N GLY A 19 18.20 -27.56 -15.78
CA GLY A 19 18.69 -26.36 -15.08
C GLY A 19 18.01 -26.13 -13.73
N PHE A 20 16.69 -26.34 -13.65
CA PHE A 20 15.94 -26.21 -12.41
C PHE A 20 16.35 -27.24 -11.34
N ILE A 21 16.60 -28.49 -11.75
CA ILE A 21 17.07 -29.55 -10.85
C ILE A 21 18.46 -29.22 -10.28
N ILE A 22 19.37 -28.67 -11.10
CA ILE A 22 20.71 -28.27 -10.65
C ILE A 22 20.62 -27.15 -9.61
N VAL A 23 19.74 -26.16 -9.81
CA VAL A 23 19.52 -25.06 -8.85
C VAL A 23 19.00 -25.58 -7.52
N ILE A 24 18.04 -26.51 -7.55
CA ILE A 24 17.51 -27.16 -6.34
C ILE A 24 18.62 -27.96 -5.63
N GLY A 25 19.40 -28.74 -6.37
CA GLY A 25 20.53 -29.49 -5.83
C GLY A 25 21.56 -28.59 -5.15
N MET A 26 21.87 -27.44 -5.76
CA MET A 26 22.78 -26.44 -5.18
C MET A 26 22.19 -25.83 -3.90
N PHE A 27 20.89 -25.54 -3.88
CA PHE A 27 20.20 -25.02 -2.69
C PHE A 27 20.23 -26.03 -1.54
N ILE A 28 19.94 -27.31 -1.81
CA ILE A 28 20.01 -28.39 -0.81
C ILE A 28 21.44 -28.56 -0.29
N GLY A 29 22.44 -28.51 -1.18
CA GLY A 29 23.86 -28.59 -0.80
C GLY A 29 24.28 -27.46 0.14
N ILE A 30 23.83 -26.22 -0.13
CA ILE A 30 24.09 -25.06 0.74
C ILE A 30 23.43 -25.25 2.11
N VAL A 31 22.17 -25.68 2.15
CA VAL A 31 21.47 -25.94 3.42
C VAL A 31 22.17 -27.03 4.23
N TYR A 32 22.63 -28.11 3.59
CA TYR A 32 23.36 -29.19 4.25
C TYR A 32 24.72 -28.71 4.78
N ALA A 33 25.45 -27.89 4.02
CA ALA A 33 26.72 -27.30 4.46
C ALA A 33 26.53 -26.40 5.69
N ILE A 34 25.48 -25.57 5.69
CA ILE A 34 25.11 -24.72 6.84
C ILE A 34 24.78 -25.59 8.06
N TYR A 35 23.99 -26.65 7.88
CA TYR A 35 23.67 -27.58 8.96
C TYR A 35 24.91 -28.23 9.56
N LYS A 36 25.83 -28.73 8.72
CA LYS A 36 27.11 -29.32 9.16
C LYS A 36 27.98 -28.31 9.88
N PHE A 37 28.03 -27.07 9.42
CA PHE A 37 28.78 -26.00 10.07
C PHE A 37 28.25 -25.70 11.48
N ILE A 38 26.92 -25.59 11.62
CA ILE A 38 26.27 -25.37 12.93
C ILE A 38 26.52 -26.56 13.87
N PHE A 39 26.44 -27.78 13.37
CA PHE A 39 26.70 -28.97 14.18
C PHE A 39 28.16 -29.02 14.67
N PHE A 40 29.11 -28.71 13.79
CA PHE A 40 30.54 -28.65 14.12
C PHE A 40 30.85 -27.57 15.17
N THR A 41 30.21 -26.40 15.10
CA THR A 41 30.38 -25.37 16.12
C THR A 41 29.83 -25.81 17.47
N ILE A 42 28.69 -26.51 17.52
CA ILE A 42 28.11 -27.05 18.77
C ILE A 42 29.01 -28.11 19.41
N GLU A 43 29.62 -28.99 18.63
CA GLU A 43 30.53 -30.02 19.16
C GLU A 43 31.86 -29.46 19.68
N THR A 44 32.33 -28.34 19.09
CA THR A 44 33.59 -27.69 19.47
C THR A 44 33.43 -26.62 20.55
N LEU A 45 32.21 -26.15 20.81
CA LEU A 45 31.90 -25.18 21.88
C LEU A 45 32.29 -25.63 23.31
N PRO A 46 32.01 -26.88 23.75
CA PRO A 46 32.30 -27.30 25.13
C PRO A 46 33.78 -27.51 25.45
N THR A 47 34.66 -27.50 24.45
CA THR A 47 36.12 -27.60 24.65
C THR A 47 36.79 -26.23 24.84
N LEU A 48 36.02 -25.13 24.70
CA LEU A 48 36.51 -23.76 24.80
C LEU A 48 36.38 -23.20 26.23
N ASN A 49 37.29 -22.31 26.60
CA ASN A 49 37.21 -21.58 27.86
C ASN A 49 35.94 -20.74 27.94
N ALA A 50 35.34 -20.63 29.14
CA ALA A 50 34.10 -19.90 29.38
C ALA A 50 34.10 -18.45 28.83
N VAL A 51 35.25 -17.77 28.89
CA VAL A 51 35.43 -16.41 28.34
C VAL A 51 35.22 -16.37 26.81
N VAL A 52 35.72 -17.38 26.09
CA VAL A 52 35.59 -17.47 24.63
C VAL A 52 34.14 -17.75 24.24
N ILE A 53 33.45 -18.59 25.00
CA ILE A 53 32.02 -18.89 24.79
C ILE A 53 31.16 -17.62 24.91
N VAL A 54 31.37 -16.82 25.97
CA VAL A 54 30.62 -15.57 26.17
C VAL A 54 30.87 -14.56 25.05
N ALA A 55 32.13 -14.44 24.60
CA ALA A 55 32.49 -13.56 23.48
C ALA A 55 31.81 -13.98 22.16
N LEU A 56 31.78 -15.29 21.86
CA LEU A 56 31.09 -15.83 20.68
C LEU A 56 29.58 -15.58 20.72
N ILE A 57 28.94 -15.82 21.87
CA ILE A 57 27.50 -15.55 22.05
C ILE A 57 27.21 -14.06 21.84
N THR A 58 28.01 -13.19 22.44
CA THR A 58 27.84 -11.74 22.33
C THR A 58 28.01 -11.26 20.88
N GLY A 59 29.03 -11.77 20.19
CA GLY A 59 29.26 -11.48 18.76
C GLY A 59 28.10 -11.96 17.89
N ALA A 60 27.60 -13.17 18.12
CA ALA A 60 26.46 -13.71 17.39
C ALA A 60 25.18 -12.88 17.63
N LEU A 61 24.87 -12.53 18.88
CA LEU A 61 23.71 -11.70 19.22
C LEU A 61 23.77 -10.32 18.57
N SER A 62 24.96 -9.70 18.53
CA SER A 62 25.14 -8.40 17.86
C SER A 62 24.82 -8.46 16.37
N ILE A 63 25.34 -9.46 15.66
CA ILE A 63 25.08 -9.65 14.22
C ILE A 63 23.60 -9.91 13.96
N VAL A 64 22.97 -10.80 14.74
CA VAL A 64 21.54 -11.11 14.61
C VAL A 64 20.68 -9.87 14.87
N GLY A 65 21.00 -9.09 15.90
CA GLY A 65 20.31 -7.84 16.23
C GLY A 65 20.37 -6.83 15.09
N ILE A 66 21.55 -6.61 14.49
CA ILE A 66 21.73 -5.70 13.35
C ILE A 66 20.91 -6.14 12.14
N VAL A 67 20.93 -7.44 11.81
CA VAL A 67 20.19 -7.98 10.66
C VAL A 67 18.68 -7.81 10.85
N ILE A 68 18.14 -8.18 12.02
CA ILE A 68 16.72 -8.01 12.33
C ILE A 68 16.33 -6.53 12.27
N SER A 69 17.13 -5.65 12.88
CA SER A 69 16.90 -4.20 12.86
C SER A 69 16.84 -3.68 11.43
N LYS A 70 17.79 -4.05 10.57
CA LYS A 70 17.88 -3.57 9.19
C LYS A 70 16.71 -4.06 8.32
N ILE A 71 16.25 -5.29 8.54
CA ILE A 71 15.06 -5.83 7.86
C ILE A 71 13.80 -5.04 8.25
N PHE A 72 13.63 -4.76 9.54
CA PHE A 72 12.49 -3.96 10.02
C PHE A 72 12.56 -2.50 9.56
N GLU A 73 13.75 -1.89 9.62
CA GLU A 73 14.01 -0.52 9.22
C GLU A 73 13.72 -0.31 7.73
N SER A 74 14.22 -1.19 6.85
CA SER A 74 13.96 -1.10 5.41
C SER A 74 12.46 -1.07 5.10
N ARG A 75 11.66 -1.93 5.75
CA ARG A 75 10.20 -1.93 5.59
C ARG A 75 9.54 -0.64 6.09
N GLN A 76 10.08 -0.01 7.12
CA GLN A 76 9.54 1.25 7.64
C GLN A 76 9.95 2.45 6.78
N VAL A 77 11.20 2.51 6.32
CA VAL A 77 11.74 3.59 5.49
C VAL A 77 10.96 3.70 4.18
N THR A 78 10.72 2.58 3.49
CA THR A 78 9.95 2.60 2.23
C THR A 78 8.53 3.10 2.45
N LYS A 79 7.87 2.69 3.54
CA LYS A 79 6.53 3.17 3.87
C LYS A 79 6.52 4.66 4.16
N ARG A 80 7.45 5.14 4.99
CA ARG A 80 7.60 6.57 5.31
C ARG A 80 7.86 7.41 4.07
N TYR A 81 8.75 6.97 3.19
CA TYR A 81 9.04 7.66 1.92
C TYR A 81 7.80 7.81 1.04
N LEU A 82 7.01 6.72 0.88
CA LEU A 82 5.78 6.78 0.09
C LEU A 82 4.72 7.66 0.76
N TYR A 83 4.62 7.66 2.10
CA TYR A 83 3.70 8.54 2.82
C TYR A 83 4.09 10.02 2.69
N GLU A 84 5.35 10.36 2.88
CA GLU A 84 5.86 11.74 2.80
C GLU A 84 5.65 12.34 1.40
N LYS A 85 5.80 11.52 0.35
CA LYS A 85 5.53 11.96 -1.03
C LYS A 85 4.04 12.05 -1.37
N LYS A 86 3.20 11.27 -0.70
CA LYS A 86 1.74 11.27 -0.88
C LYS A 86 1.03 12.34 -0.05
N GLU A 87 1.60 12.73 1.08
CA GLU A 87 1.01 13.71 2.00
C GLU A 87 0.77 15.07 1.33
N ILE A 88 1.73 15.55 0.54
CA ILE A 88 1.62 16.83 -0.17
C ILE A 88 0.44 16.84 -1.16
N PRO A 89 0.35 15.93 -2.15
CA PRO A 89 -0.77 15.91 -3.09
C PRO A 89 -2.11 15.61 -2.40
N TYR A 90 -2.15 14.78 -1.35
CA TYR A 90 -3.40 14.53 -0.63
C TYR A 90 -3.84 15.67 0.28
N THR A 91 -2.91 16.46 0.83
CA THR A 91 -3.25 17.68 1.58
C THR A 91 -3.90 18.70 0.66
N ASP A 92 -3.38 18.86 -0.56
CA ASP A 92 -4.00 19.74 -1.56
C ASP A 92 -5.40 19.25 -1.95
N ILE A 93 -5.60 17.93 -2.06
CA ILE A 93 -6.91 17.33 -2.34
C ILE A 93 -7.90 17.67 -1.22
N ILE A 94 -7.50 17.55 0.05
CA ILE A 94 -8.35 17.91 1.19
C ILE A 94 -8.65 19.41 1.19
N GLN A 95 -7.67 20.27 0.98
CA GLN A 95 -7.89 21.73 0.90
C GLN A 95 -8.89 22.10 -0.18
N MET A 96 -8.84 21.42 -1.33
CA MET A 96 -9.80 21.62 -2.40
C MET A 96 -11.20 21.10 -2.06
N ILE A 97 -11.32 19.95 -1.36
CA ILE A 97 -12.61 19.48 -0.82
C ILE A 97 -13.22 20.51 0.14
N TYR A 98 -12.41 21.19 0.95
CA TYR A 98 -12.87 22.29 1.81
C TYR A 98 -13.33 23.53 1.02
N LYS A 99 -12.89 23.70 -0.23
CA LYS A 99 -13.34 24.76 -1.13
C LYS A 99 -14.62 24.40 -1.89
N LEU A 100 -14.93 23.11 -2.04
CA LEU A 100 -16.19 22.70 -2.62
C LEU A 100 -17.32 23.15 -1.69
N PRO A 101 -18.25 24.00 -2.15
CA PRO A 101 -19.41 24.37 -1.35
C PRO A 101 -20.36 23.17 -1.35
N LEU A 102 -20.12 22.19 -0.48
CA LEU A 102 -21.01 21.05 -0.30
C LEU A 102 -22.27 21.44 0.51
N TYR A 103 -22.82 22.63 0.23
CA TYR A 103 -23.91 23.31 0.94
C TYR A 103 -23.50 23.94 2.28
N VAL A 104 -22.89 25.13 2.20
CA VAL A 104 -23.11 26.18 3.20
C VAL A 104 -23.41 27.46 2.43
N ASN A 105 -24.63 27.95 2.60
CA ASN A 105 -25.09 29.24 2.09
C ASN A 105 -24.03 30.31 2.37
N GLU A 106 -23.38 30.87 1.33
CA GLU A 106 -23.00 32.30 1.23
C GLU A 106 -22.02 32.66 0.10
N LYS A 107 -21.46 31.72 -0.67
CA LYS A 107 -20.70 32.07 -1.88
C LYS A 107 -21.04 31.15 -3.05
N GLN A 108 -21.59 31.73 -4.11
CA GLN A 108 -21.54 31.10 -5.44
C GLN A 108 -20.05 30.99 -5.79
N VAL A 109 -19.50 29.79 -5.66
CA VAL A 109 -18.22 29.47 -6.27
C VAL A 109 -18.43 29.53 -7.77
N ASP A 110 -17.51 30.19 -8.48
CA ASP A 110 -17.56 30.30 -9.93
C ASP A 110 -17.44 28.91 -10.56
N ASP A 111 -18.34 28.59 -11.50
CA ASP A 111 -18.42 27.26 -12.12
C ASP A 111 -17.08 26.88 -12.80
N GLU A 112 -16.34 27.88 -13.30
CA GLU A 112 -15.02 27.69 -13.92
C GLU A 112 -13.94 27.32 -12.89
N GLU A 113 -13.96 27.93 -11.70
CA GLU A 113 -13.03 27.63 -10.61
C GLU A 113 -13.20 26.19 -10.13
N MET A 114 -14.46 25.74 -9.95
CA MET A 114 -14.77 24.38 -9.53
C MET A 114 -14.34 23.32 -10.56
N ILE A 115 -14.54 23.59 -11.86
CA ILE A 115 -14.09 22.70 -12.95
C ILE A 115 -12.57 22.59 -12.97
N ASN A 116 -11.87 23.71 -12.80
CA ASN A 116 -10.41 23.72 -12.78
C ASN A 116 -9.85 22.94 -11.59
N ASP A 117 -10.45 23.11 -10.42
CA ASP A 117 -10.15 22.36 -9.21
C ASP A 117 -10.35 20.85 -9.44
N MET A 118 -11.51 20.41 -9.95
CA MET A 118 -11.75 18.98 -10.26
C MET A 118 -10.73 18.40 -11.25
N ARG A 119 -10.26 19.20 -12.21
CA ARG A 119 -9.21 18.80 -13.17
C ARG A 119 -7.85 18.62 -12.50
N GLU A 120 -7.46 19.56 -11.65
CA GLU A 120 -6.22 19.47 -10.86
C GLU A 120 -6.24 18.25 -9.91
N MET A 121 -7.38 17.99 -9.25
CA MET A 121 -7.54 16.81 -8.40
C MET A 121 -7.44 15.51 -9.22
N SER A 122 -8.08 15.43 -10.38
CA SER A 122 -7.99 14.27 -11.27
C SER A 122 -6.56 14.00 -11.74
N LYS A 123 -5.79 15.06 -12.02
CA LYS A 123 -4.36 14.97 -12.36
C LYS A 123 -3.51 14.46 -11.20
N LYS A 124 -3.77 14.92 -9.96
CA LYS A 124 -3.04 14.45 -8.78
C LYS A 124 -3.37 12.99 -8.45
N ILE A 125 -4.65 12.61 -8.52
CA ILE A 125 -5.12 11.24 -8.27
C ILE A 125 -4.58 10.27 -9.33
N SER A 126 -4.49 10.67 -10.61
CA SER A 126 -3.97 9.76 -11.65
C SER A 126 -2.47 9.45 -11.50
N ILE A 127 -1.69 10.36 -10.92
CA ILE A 127 -0.25 10.17 -10.71
C ILE A 127 0.02 9.43 -9.40
N TRP A 128 -0.69 9.79 -8.32
CA TRP A 128 -0.35 9.39 -6.95
C TRP A 128 -1.38 8.46 -6.28
N GLY A 129 -2.58 8.34 -6.84
CA GLY A 129 -3.66 7.51 -6.31
C GLY A 129 -3.39 6.03 -6.53
N SER A 130 -3.79 5.20 -5.56
CA SER A 130 -3.86 3.75 -5.77
C SER A 130 -5.06 3.39 -6.66
N ASP A 131 -5.05 2.19 -7.24
CA ASP A 131 -6.15 1.68 -8.07
C ASP A 131 -7.52 1.76 -7.37
N ALA A 132 -7.54 1.60 -6.05
CA ALA A 132 -8.77 1.72 -5.25
C ALA A 132 -9.26 3.18 -5.18
N VAL A 133 -8.36 4.13 -4.95
CA VAL A 133 -8.66 5.57 -4.93
C VAL A 133 -9.17 6.04 -6.28
N ILE A 134 -8.50 5.64 -7.38
CA ILE A 134 -8.88 6.00 -8.74
C ILE A 134 -10.32 5.52 -9.06
N LYS A 135 -10.67 4.28 -8.67
CA LYS A 135 -12.03 3.76 -8.87
C LYS A 135 -13.07 4.57 -8.12
N LYS A 136 -12.82 4.89 -6.85
CA LYS A 136 -13.75 5.72 -6.05
C LYS A 136 -13.88 7.14 -6.59
N TRP A 137 -12.79 7.71 -7.09
CA TRP A 137 -12.82 9.03 -7.73
C TRP A 137 -13.68 9.03 -9.01
N HIS A 138 -13.57 8.01 -9.85
CA HIS A 138 -14.44 7.87 -11.02
C HIS A 138 -15.92 7.70 -10.65
N GLU A 139 -16.22 6.92 -9.61
CA GLU A 139 -17.59 6.78 -9.09
C GLU A 139 -18.14 8.14 -8.64
N PHE A 140 -17.34 8.93 -7.93
CA PHE A 140 -17.72 10.28 -7.51
C PHE A 140 -18.01 11.21 -8.69
N ILE A 141 -17.09 11.33 -9.67
CA ILE A 141 -17.31 12.17 -10.85
C ILE A 141 -18.59 11.77 -11.59
N LYS A 142 -18.83 10.46 -11.74
CA LYS A 142 -20.03 9.98 -12.42
C LYS A 142 -21.31 10.46 -11.72
N GLU A 143 -21.34 10.40 -10.39
CA GLU A 143 -22.54 10.79 -9.64
C GLU A 143 -22.74 12.31 -9.51
N THR A 144 -21.66 13.10 -9.60
CA THR A 144 -21.78 14.57 -9.66
C THR A 144 -22.60 15.06 -10.87
N HIS A 145 -22.71 14.25 -11.93
CA HIS A 145 -23.51 14.57 -13.11
C HIS A 145 -24.98 14.11 -13.02
N THR A 146 -25.33 13.22 -12.09
CA THR A 146 -26.64 12.54 -12.04
C THR A 146 -27.46 12.88 -10.80
N ASN A 147 -26.85 13.07 -9.62
CA ASN A 147 -27.61 13.34 -8.38
C ASN A 147 -26.75 14.02 -7.29
N SER A 148 -27.09 15.25 -6.89
CA SER A 148 -26.24 16.04 -5.95
C SER A 148 -26.20 15.47 -4.53
N ASN A 149 -27.29 14.89 -4.02
CA ASN A 149 -27.34 14.33 -2.66
C ASN A 149 -26.47 13.07 -2.50
N GLN A 150 -26.38 12.22 -3.52
CA GLN A 150 -25.56 10.99 -3.49
C GLN A 150 -24.08 11.27 -3.71
N SER A 151 -23.78 12.37 -4.41
CA SER A 151 -22.41 12.80 -4.71
C SER A 151 -21.59 13.03 -3.44
N MET A 152 -22.22 13.50 -2.36
CA MET A 152 -21.56 13.79 -1.10
C MET A 152 -21.05 12.53 -0.40
N PHE A 153 -21.88 11.47 -0.31
CA PHE A 153 -21.45 10.19 0.25
C PHE A 153 -20.38 9.51 -0.61
N LYS A 154 -20.42 9.70 -1.93
CA LYS A 154 -19.36 9.23 -2.82
C LYS A 154 -18.04 9.96 -2.59
N LEU A 155 -18.07 11.24 -2.27
CA LEU A 155 -16.88 11.98 -1.87
C LEU A 155 -16.28 11.44 -0.55
N GLU A 156 -17.13 11.10 0.42
CA GLU A 156 -16.67 10.45 1.66
C GLU A 156 -15.98 9.12 1.38
N GLU A 157 -16.52 8.29 0.48
CA GLU A 157 -15.87 7.05 0.06
C GLU A 157 -14.47 7.29 -0.53
N VAL A 158 -14.29 8.36 -1.31
CA VAL A 158 -12.97 8.77 -1.85
C VAL A 158 -12.02 9.14 -0.70
N ILE A 159 -12.46 9.99 0.23
CA ILE A 159 -11.64 10.43 1.38
C ILE A 159 -11.22 9.23 2.23
N LEU A 160 -12.13 8.29 2.47
CA LEU A 160 -11.86 7.08 3.25
C LEU A 160 -10.82 6.18 2.57
N GLU A 161 -10.89 6.00 1.25
CA GLU A 161 -9.85 5.25 0.54
C GLU A 161 -8.51 5.97 0.48
N ILE A 162 -8.50 7.30 0.39
CA ILE A 162 -7.25 8.08 0.51
C ILE A 162 -6.62 7.86 1.90
N ARG A 163 -7.41 7.93 2.98
CA ARG A 163 -6.92 7.63 4.35
C ARG A 163 -6.34 6.22 4.45
N LYS A 164 -6.98 5.25 3.82
CA LYS A 164 -6.51 3.86 3.80
C LYS A 164 -5.23 3.70 2.98
N ASP A 165 -5.10 4.43 1.87
CA ASP A 165 -3.88 4.51 1.07
C ASP A 165 -2.71 5.17 1.85
N LEU A 166 -3.03 6.05 2.79
CA LEU A 166 -2.12 6.65 3.77
C LEU A 166 -1.90 5.79 5.03
N GLY A 167 -2.42 4.55 5.07
CA GLY A 167 -2.18 3.59 6.16
C GLY A 167 -3.08 3.75 7.38
N GLN A 168 -4.10 4.61 7.33
CA GLN A 168 -5.08 4.77 8.40
C GLN A 168 -6.11 3.63 8.39
N ARG A 169 -6.59 3.25 9.58
CA ARG A 169 -7.62 2.22 9.75
C ARG A 169 -8.97 2.88 9.99
N ASN A 170 -9.90 2.75 9.05
CA ASN A 170 -11.24 3.36 9.12
C ASN A 170 -12.26 2.54 9.95
N LYS A 171 -11.81 1.69 10.89
CA LYS A 171 -12.66 0.68 11.56
C LYS A 171 -13.72 1.24 12.51
N LYS A 172 -13.59 2.50 12.93
CA LYS A 172 -14.47 3.16 13.90
C LYS A 172 -15.29 4.30 13.26
N LEU A 173 -15.22 4.43 11.95
CA LEU A 173 -15.91 5.49 11.23
C LEU A 173 -17.17 4.90 10.61
N GLU A 174 -18.29 5.54 10.89
CA GLU A 174 -19.57 5.25 10.28
C GLU A 174 -19.80 6.16 9.07
N ARG A 175 -20.79 5.82 8.24
CA ARG A 175 -21.15 6.63 7.08
C ARG A 175 -21.63 8.00 7.56
N GLY A 176 -21.09 9.06 6.99
CA GLY A 176 -21.37 10.45 7.37
C GLY A 176 -20.36 11.07 8.33
N ASP A 177 -19.56 10.28 9.05
CA ASP A 177 -18.60 10.82 10.04
C ASP A 177 -17.58 11.76 9.41
N MET A 178 -17.13 11.47 8.18
CA MET A 178 -16.21 12.37 7.49
C MET A 178 -16.93 13.58 6.93
N LEU A 179 -18.19 13.43 6.52
CA LEU A 179 -18.99 14.52 5.96
C LEU A 179 -19.37 15.57 6.99
N ARG A 180 -19.46 15.21 8.27
CA ARG A 180 -19.67 16.15 9.39
C ARG A 180 -18.60 17.24 9.51
N PHE A 181 -17.41 17.04 8.95
CA PHE A 181 -16.38 18.07 8.89
C PHE A 181 -16.66 19.17 7.84
N PHE A 182 -17.54 18.88 6.88
CA PHE A 182 -17.78 19.72 5.70
C PHE A 182 -19.22 20.22 5.62
N VAL A 183 -20.18 19.45 6.15
CA VAL A 183 -21.62 19.69 5.99
C VAL A 183 -22.27 19.79 7.35
N ASN A 184 -22.80 20.97 7.67
CA ASN A 184 -23.45 21.24 8.95
C ASN A 184 -24.84 20.58 9.07
N ASP A 185 -25.57 20.41 7.96
CA ASP A 185 -26.95 19.88 7.94
C ASP A 185 -27.04 18.38 7.55
N LEU A 186 -25.98 17.61 7.81
CA LEU A 186 -25.86 16.22 7.34
C LEU A 186 -27.04 15.32 7.80
N ASP A 187 -27.49 15.48 9.04
CA ASP A 187 -28.52 14.64 9.64
C ASP A 187 -29.86 14.75 8.89
N ALA A 188 -30.18 15.92 8.32
CA ALA A 188 -31.39 16.14 7.51
C ALA A 188 -31.35 15.41 6.15
N HIS A 189 -30.15 15.17 5.59
CA HIS A 189 -29.97 14.45 4.34
C HIS A 189 -29.96 12.91 4.54
N MET A 190 -29.45 12.44 5.69
CA MET A 190 -29.49 11.02 6.08
C MET A 190 -30.92 10.50 6.28
N GLU A 191 -31.83 11.35 6.77
CA GLU A 191 -33.24 11.03 6.99
C GLU A 191 -34.06 10.94 5.69
N LYS A 192 -33.60 11.61 4.61
CA LYS A 192 -34.23 11.54 3.28
C LYS A 192 -33.84 10.30 2.47
N GLU A 193 -32.60 9.81 2.60
CA GLU A 193 -32.16 8.58 1.93
C GLU A 193 -32.72 7.31 2.58
N SER A 194 -32.99 7.32 3.88
CA SER A 194 -33.53 6.15 4.59
C SER A 194 -35.04 5.94 4.38
N ASN A 195 -35.75 6.96 3.88
CA ASN A 195 -37.18 6.95 3.59
C ASN A 195 -37.52 6.74 2.10
N CYS A 196 -36.53 6.38 1.27
CA CYS A 196 -36.66 6.10 -0.16
C CYS A 196 -36.16 4.68 -0.45
#